data_AF-A0A537YBD5-F1
#
_entry.id   AF-A0A537YBD5-F1
#
_cell.length_a   1.000
_cell.length_b   1.000
_cell.length_c   1.000
_cell.angle_alpha   90.00
_cell.angle_beta   90.00
_cell.angle_gamma   90.00
#
_symmetry.space_group_name_H-M   'P 1'
#
loop_
_entity.id
_entity.type
_entity.pdbx_description
1 polymer ?
#
loop_
_entity_poly.entity_id
_entity_poly.type
_entity_poly.pdbx_seq_one_letter_code
_entity_poly.pdbx_strand_id
1 'polypeptide(L)' 'MNLAGKLQIKPGSKVLVLGAPDGYLASLEPLPAGAEVAEEPGDFFDVVQAFVRDRADLARPSRRSVPSSPRAWMPW' A
#
# COMPACT_ATOMS: atom_id res chain seq x y z
N MET A 1 -16.83 -7.36 -8.57
CA MET A 1 -15.69 -6.41 -8.56
C MET A 1 -15.11 -6.42 -7.16
N ASN A 2 -13.91 -6.95 -6.95
CA ASN A 2 -13.34 -7.09 -5.60
C ASN A 2 -12.59 -5.83 -5.15
N LEU A 3 -12.43 -5.62 -3.83
CA LEU A 3 -11.79 -4.43 -3.26
C LEU A 3 -10.36 -4.24 -3.76
N ALA A 4 -9.58 -5.32 -3.91
CA ALA A 4 -8.22 -5.24 -4.44
C ALA A 4 -8.14 -4.60 -5.84
N GLY A 5 -9.14 -4.88 -6.71
CA GLY A 5 -9.24 -4.26 -8.03
C GLY A 5 -9.62 -2.78 -7.97
N LYS A 6 -10.42 -2.36 -6.98
CA LYS A 6 -10.76 -0.94 -6.75
C LYS A 6 -9.57 -0.14 -6.23
N LEU A 7 -8.69 -0.78 -5.46
CA LEU A 7 -7.46 -0.18 -4.93
C LEU A 7 -6.31 -0.18 -5.96
N GLN A 8 -6.57 -0.63 -7.20
CA GLN A 8 -5.57 -0.78 -8.26
C GLN A 8 -4.34 -1.60 -7.82
N ILE A 9 -4.52 -2.57 -6.92
CA ILE A 9 -3.46 -3.51 -6.55
C ILE A 9 -3.14 -4.33 -7.79
N LYS A 10 -1.89 -4.25 -8.25
CA LYS A 10 -1.45 -4.94 -9.46
C LYS A 10 -1.04 -6.38 -9.12
N PRO A 11 -1.08 -7.30 -10.10
CA PRO A 11 -0.44 -8.60 -9.95
C PRO A 11 1.03 -8.43 -9.55
N GLY A 12 1.52 -9.24 -8.63
CA GLY A 12 2.90 -9.16 -8.13
C GLY A 12 3.18 -8.04 -7.12
N SER A 13 2.21 -7.19 -6.77
CA SER A 13 2.43 -6.09 -5.84
C SER A 13 2.56 -6.57 -4.39
N LYS A 14 3.48 -5.95 -3.66
CA LYS A 14 3.60 -6.09 -2.20
C LYS A 14 2.83 -4.98 -1.50
N VAL A 15 1.84 -5.37 -0.71
CA VAL A 15 0.93 -4.46 0.00
C VAL A 15 1.18 -4.56 1.50
N LEU A 16 1.62 -3.48 2.12
CA LEU A 16 1.71 -3.36 3.57
C LEU A 16 0.41 -2.79 4.13
N VAL A 17 -0.19 -3.49 5.08
CA VAL A 17 -1.43 -3.08 5.76
C VAL A 17 -1.13 -2.92 7.25
N LEU A 18 -1.14 -1.68 7.74
CA LEU A 18 -0.83 -1.37 9.14
C LEU A 18 -2.09 -0.98 9.90
N GLY A 19 -2.32 -1.62 11.05
CA GLY A 19 -3.39 -1.25 11.98
C GLY A 19 -4.81 -1.46 11.45
N ALA A 20 -4.98 -2.35 10.47
CA ALA A 20 -6.28 -2.56 9.84
C ALA A 20 -7.34 -3.09 10.83
N PRO A 21 -8.61 -2.69 10.65
CA PRO A 21 -9.70 -3.26 11.41
C PRO A 21 -9.91 -4.73 11.03
N ASP A 22 -10.48 -5.48 11.97
CA ASP A 22 -10.81 -6.89 11.79
C ASP A 22 -11.68 -7.10 10.53
N GLY A 23 -11.39 -8.17 9.78
CA GLY A 23 -12.07 -8.47 8.52
C GLY A 23 -11.63 -7.66 7.29
N TYR A 24 -10.77 -6.64 7.43
CA TYR A 24 -10.28 -5.88 6.27
C TYR A 24 -9.44 -6.73 5.31
N LEU A 25 -8.54 -7.56 5.83
CA LEU A 25 -7.71 -8.43 4.99
C LEU A 25 -8.56 -9.43 4.19
N ALA A 26 -9.58 -10.01 4.81
CA ALA A 26 -10.54 -10.87 4.13
C ALA A 26 -11.30 -10.14 3.01
N SER A 27 -11.52 -8.82 3.15
CA SER A 27 -12.15 -8.01 2.09
C SER A 27 -11.22 -7.74 0.89
N LEU A 28 -9.91 -7.91 1.04
CA LEU A 28 -8.94 -7.84 -0.06
C LEU A 28 -8.90 -9.14 -0.88
N GLU A 29 -9.44 -10.24 -0.36
CA GLU A 29 -9.46 -11.52 -1.04
C GLU A 29 -10.63 -11.63 -2.05
N PRO A 30 -10.42 -12.26 -3.22
CA PRO A 30 -9.17 -12.82 -3.71
C PRO A 30 -8.18 -11.72 -4.16
N LEU A 31 -6.92 -11.91 -3.79
CA LEU A 31 -5.81 -11.10 -4.24
C LEU A 31 -5.50 -11.40 -5.72
N PRO A 32 -5.05 -10.39 -6.49
CA PRO A 32 -4.56 -10.62 -7.85
C PRO A 32 -3.32 -11.53 -7.81
N ALA A 33 -3.07 -12.26 -8.92
CA ALA A 33 -2.03 -13.26 -8.98
C ALA A 33 -0.65 -12.73 -8.56
N GLY A 34 -0.01 -13.42 -7.62
CA GLY A 34 1.32 -13.07 -7.09
C GLY A 34 1.36 -11.81 -6.22
N ALA A 35 0.22 -11.18 -5.91
CA ALA A 35 0.20 -10.09 -4.94
C ALA A 35 0.31 -10.65 -3.51
N GLU A 36 1.10 -9.98 -2.69
CA GLU A 36 1.37 -10.36 -1.31
C GLU A 36 0.88 -9.25 -0.38
N VAL A 37 0.28 -9.63 0.75
CA VAL A 37 -0.10 -8.70 1.81
C VAL A 37 0.72 -9.01 3.05
N ALA A 38 1.32 -7.98 3.63
CA ALA A 38 2.05 -8.06 4.89
C ALA A 38 1.41 -7.11 5.90
N GLU A 39 1.43 -7.50 7.17
CA GLU A 39 0.98 -6.66 8.29
C GLU A 39 2.15 -6.04 9.06
N GLU A 40 3.37 -6.52 8.81
CA GLU A 40 4.58 -6.04 9.45
C GLU A 40 5.46 -5.25 8.46
N PRO A 41 6.04 -4.12 8.89
CA PRO A 41 6.97 -3.36 8.06
C PRO A 41 8.25 -4.17 7.82
N GLY A 42 8.75 -4.05 6.59
CA GLY A 42 9.93 -4.69 6.03
C GLY A 42 10.55 -3.77 4.98
N ASP A 43 11.40 -4.30 4.09
CA ASP A 43 12.25 -3.46 3.23
C ASP A 43 11.49 -2.66 2.15
N PHE A 44 10.67 -3.31 1.32
CA PHE A 44 10.03 -2.65 0.18
C PHE A 44 8.59 -3.11 -0.05
N PHE A 45 7.68 -2.14 -0.19
CA PHE A 45 6.28 -2.35 -0.54
C PHE A 45 5.86 -1.37 -1.63
N ASP A 46 5.07 -1.86 -2.57
CA ASP A 46 4.49 -1.06 -3.66
C ASP A 46 3.33 -0.20 -3.16
N VAL A 47 2.58 -0.72 -2.19
CA VAL A 47 1.39 -0.07 -1.63
C VAL A 47 1.45 -0.16 -0.11
N VAL A 48 1.21 0.96 0.59
CA VAL A 48 1.11 1.00 2.05
C VAL A 48 -0.24 1.59 2.44
N GLN A 49 -1.04 0.83 3.20
CA GLN A 49 -2.31 1.27 3.78
C GLN A 49 -2.19 1.27 5.29
N ALA A 50 -2.13 2.47 5.88
CA ALA A 50 -2.10 2.65 7.32
C ALA A 50 -3.46 3.14 7.82
N PHE A 51 -4.06 2.36 8.73
CA PHE A 51 -5.29 2.69 9.41
C PHE A 51 -4.95 3.29 10.77
N VAL A 52 -5.05 4.62 10.87
CA VAL A 52 -4.80 5.35 12.12
C VAL A 52 -6.13 5.80 12.73
N ARG A 53 -6.27 5.65 14.05
CA ARG A 53 -7.47 6.09 14.79
C ARG A 53 -7.47 7.58 15.11
N ASP A 54 -6.31 8.23 15.12
CA ASP A 54 -6.16 9.64 15.43
C ASP A 54 -5.17 10.32 14.46
N ARG A 55 -5.49 11.55 14.04
CA ARG A 55 -4.71 12.30 13.06
C ARG A 55 -3.33 12.72 13.59
N ALA A 56 -3.13 12.73 14.91
CA ALA A 56 -1.84 13.04 15.54
C ALA A 56 -0.77 11.97 15.26
N ASP A 57 -1.15 10.74 14.89
CA ASP A 57 -0.20 9.68 14.50
C ASP A 57 0.37 9.88 13.09
N LEU A 58 -0.33 10.63 12.23
CA LEU A 58 0.12 10.98 10.87
C LEU A 58 1.32 11.94 10.87
N ALA A 59 1.67 12.54 12.02
CA ALA A 59 2.62 13.64 12.14
C ALA A 59 4.09 13.19 12.33
N ARG A 60 4.44 11.94 12.01
CA ARG A 60 5.85 11.56 11.83
C ARG A 60 6.20 11.58 10.34
N PRO A 61 6.82 12.66 9.83
CA PRO A 61 7.40 12.64 8.50
C PRO A 61 8.55 11.62 8.50
N SER A 62 8.30 10.41 8.01
CA SER A 62 9.36 9.53 7.54
C SER A 62 10.04 10.28 6.39
N ARG A 63 11.22 10.81 6.66
CA ARG A 63 12.07 11.56 5.73
C ARG A 63 12.46 10.64 4.57
N ARG A 64 11.58 10.53 3.58
CA ARG A 64 11.87 9.87 2.31
C ARG A 64 12.50 10.91 1.40
N SER A 65 13.82 10.84 1.27
CA SER A 65 14.50 11.44 0.13
C SER A 65 13.92 10.80 -1.12
N VAL A 66 13.06 11.52 -1.82
CA VAL A 66 12.75 11.20 -3.21
C VAL A 66 14.01 11.57 -4.00
N PRO A 67 14.73 10.64 -4.64
CA PRO A 67 15.71 11.06 -5.62
C PRO A 67 14.96 11.82 -6.71
N SER A 68 15.22 13.12 -6.79
CA SER A 68 14.86 13.96 -7.93
C SER A 68 15.59 13.40 -9.15
N SER A 69 14.92 12.52 -9.90
CA SER A 69 15.36 12.18 -11.24
C SER A 69 14.45 12.92 -12.24
N PRO A 70 14.93 14.00 -12.88
CA PRO A 70 14.15 14.75 -13.86
C PRO A 70 14.28 14.05 -15.22
N ARG A 71 13.59 12.93 -15.38
CA ARG A 71 13.37 12.21 -16.65
C ARG A 71 12.59 10.94 -16.28
N ALA A 72 11.46 10.58 -16.86
CA ALA A 72 10.94 10.98 -18.14
C ALA A 72 9.56 10.28 -18.29
N TRP A 73 8.64 10.93 -19.00
CA TRP A 73 7.53 10.33 -19.78
C TRP A 73 6.14 10.33 -19.13
N MET A 74 5.37 11.38 -19.45
CA MET A 74 4.01 11.20 -19.98
C MET A 74 4.15 10.99 -21.50
N PRO A 75 3.36 10.10 -22.11
CA PRO A 75 2.08 10.56 -22.66
C PRO A 75 0.94 9.52 -22.59
N TRP A 76 -0.16 9.89 -21.92
CA TRP A 76 -1.54 10.05 -22.41
C TRP A 76 -2.45 10.33 -21.21
#